data_AF-A0A539DUE0-F1
#
_entry.id   AF-A0A539DUE0-F1
#
_cell.length_a   1.000
_cell.length_b   1.000
_cell.length_c   1.000
_cell.angle_alpha   90.00
_cell.angle_beta   90.00
_cell.angle_gamma   90.00
#
_symmetry.space_group_name_H-M   'P 1'
#
loop_
_entity.id
_entity.type
_entity.pdbx_description
1 polymer ?
#
loop_
_entity_poly.entity_id
_entity_poly.type
_entity_poly.pdbx_seq_one_letter_code
_entity_poly.pdbx_strand_id
1 'polypeptide(L)'
;HPYPAIVVDSRWDLVAANAAASLFLVGVAEHLLIPTVNVIRLSLHADGLRPRVVNFDEYAGHVLARLRRLVAHSPDPSLTALLEEFGDLDVTAPEHADGVVMPLVLDVHGTPVRMFTTIATFGTPREVTLSELAIETFYPADPASAAALATFLSIDP
;
A
#
# COMPACT_ATOMS: atom_id res chain seq x y z
N HIS A 1 9.15 -17.38 6.35
CA HIS A 1 7.91 -16.59 6.53
C HIS A 1 7.40 -16.14 5.18
N PRO A 2 6.08 -16.12 4.93
CA PRO A 2 5.54 -15.49 3.73
C PRO A 2 5.94 -14.01 3.70
N TYR A 3 6.09 -13.43 2.51
CA TYR A 3 6.31 -12.00 2.37
C TYR A 3 5.09 -11.18 2.84
N PRO A 4 5.23 -9.89 3.15
CA PRO A 4 4.11 -9.06 3.59
C PRO A 4 2.96 -9.13 2.60
N ALA A 5 1.75 -9.31 3.12
CA ALA A 5 0.53 -9.33 2.33
C ALA A 5 -0.64 -8.74 3.10
N ILE A 6 -1.46 -7.96 2.40
CA ILE A 6 -2.68 -7.34 2.93
C ILE A 6 -3.86 -7.71 2.04
N VAL A 7 -5.04 -7.74 2.66
CA VAL A 7 -6.34 -7.83 2.00
C VAL A 7 -7.08 -6.54 2.26
N VAL A 8 -7.57 -5.90 1.20
CA VAL A 8 -8.35 -4.66 1.28
C VAL A 8 -9.70 -4.82 0.60
N ASP A 9 -10.67 -4.01 1.02
CA ASP A 9 -11.96 -3.91 0.33
C ASP A 9 -11.92 -2.87 -0.82
N SER A 10 -13.08 -2.62 -1.43
CA SER A 10 -13.22 -1.69 -2.54
C SER A 10 -12.91 -0.23 -2.17
N ARG A 11 -12.90 0.13 -0.87
CA ARG A 11 -12.52 1.45 -0.36
C ARG A 11 -11.07 1.54 0.08
N TRP A 12 -10.31 0.45 -0.12
CA TRP A 12 -8.93 0.31 0.35
C TRP A 12 -8.81 0.31 1.88
N ASP A 13 -9.89 -0.08 2.58
CA ASP A 13 -9.83 -0.35 4.00
C ASP A 13 -9.26 -1.76 4.23
N LEU A 14 -8.34 -1.87 5.19
CA LEU A 14 -7.69 -3.11 5.53
C LEU A 14 -8.69 -4.11 6.13
N VAL A 15 -8.85 -5.26 5.47
CA VAL A 15 -9.71 -6.38 5.89
C VAL A 15 -8.90 -7.42 6.67
N ALA A 16 -7.71 -7.75 6.18
CA ALA A 16 -6.81 -8.70 6.82
C ALA A 16 -5.36 -8.42 6.44
N ALA A 17 -4.43 -8.91 7.25
CA ALA A 17 -3.01 -8.87 6.95
C ALA A 17 -2.32 -10.10 7.52
N ASN A 18 -1.25 -10.56 6.87
CA ASN A 18 -0.40 -11.57 7.50
C ASN A 18 0.55 -10.93 8.51
N ALA A 19 1.18 -11.75 9.37
CA ALA A 19 2.10 -11.25 10.39
C ALA A 19 3.22 -10.38 9.81
N ALA A 20 3.69 -10.69 8.60
CA ALA A 20 4.74 -9.93 7.94
C ALA A 20 4.37 -8.48 7.56
N ALA A 21 3.08 -8.16 7.51
CA ALA A 21 2.61 -6.79 7.29
C ALA A 21 2.78 -5.88 8.52
N SER A 22 3.15 -6.41 9.71
CA SER A 22 3.48 -5.62 10.90
C SER A 22 4.58 -4.58 10.62
N LEU A 23 5.48 -4.89 9.68
CA LEU A 23 6.52 -4.00 9.19
C LEU A 23 5.99 -2.63 8.72
N PHE A 24 4.75 -2.56 8.24
CA PHE A 24 4.13 -1.33 7.77
C PHE A 24 3.52 -0.47 8.89
N LEU A 25 3.39 -1.00 10.10
CA LEU A 25 2.78 -0.30 11.24
C LEU A 25 3.81 0.40 12.13
N VAL A 26 5.10 0.10 11.93
CA VAL A 26 6.18 0.65 12.74
C VAL A 26 6.31 2.16 12.53
N GLY A 27 6.09 2.92 13.60
CA GLY A 27 6.19 4.39 13.60
C GLY A 27 4.96 5.11 13.07
N VAL A 28 3.87 4.39 12.79
CA VAL A 28 2.59 4.96 12.37
C VAL A 28 1.84 5.50 13.59
N ALA A 29 1.26 6.70 13.46
CA ALA A 29 0.44 7.29 14.51
C ALA A 29 -0.89 6.53 14.73
N GLU A 30 -1.28 6.36 15.99
CA GLU A 30 -2.48 5.59 16.39
C GLU A 30 -3.78 6.06 15.72
N HIS A 31 -3.90 7.36 15.41
CA HIS A 31 -5.09 7.92 14.77
C HIS A 31 -5.30 7.42 13.33
N LEU A 32 -4.27 6.88 12.69
CA LEU A 32 -4.38 6.23 11.37
C LEU A 32 -4.77 4.76 11.46
N LEU A 33 -4.78 4.20 12.67
CA LEU A 33 -5.08 2.79 12.93
C LEU A 33 -6.53 2.56 13.37
N ILE A 34 -7.31 3.63 13.57
CA ILE A 34 -8.70 3.59 14.05
C ILE A 34 -9.60 4.52 13.24
N PRO A 35 -10.91 4.23 13.13
CA PRO A 35 -11.57 2.96 13.47
C PRO A 35 -11.26 1.84 12.48
N THR A 36 -10.84 2.19 11.26
CA THR A 36 -10.42 1.29 10.19
C THR A 36 -9.11 1.81 9.60
N VAL A 37 -8.21 0.89 9.22
CA VAL A 37 -6.94 1.26 8.59
C VAL A 37 -7.17 1.43 7.10
N ASN A 38 -7.31 2.67 6.62
CA ASN A 38 -7.32 2.93 5.19
C ASN A 38 -5.88 2.90 4.65
N VAL A 39 -5.55 1.95 3.79
CA VAL A 39 -4.15 1.71 3.43
C VAL A 39 -3.58 2.79 2.51
N ILE A 40 -4.43 3.48 1.72
CA ILE A 40 -4.02 4.65 0.94
C ILE A 40 -3.59 5.76 1.89
N ARG A 41 -4.45 6.12 2.86
CA ARG A 41 -4.11 7.13 3.87
C ARG A 41 -2.87 6.74 4.67
N LEU A 42 -2.80 5.50 5.15
CA LEU A 42 -1.62 4.95 5.83
C LEU A 42 -0.33 5.16 5.02
N SER A 43 -0.41 4.94 3.71
CA SER A 43 0.75 5.00 2.81
C SER A 43 1.25 6.41 2.51
N LEU A 44 0.34 7.40 2.41
CA LEU A 44 0.64 8.75 1.95
C LEU A 44 0.77 9.78 3.07
N HIS A 45 0.14 9.53 4.23
CA HIS A 45 0.08 10.49 5.32
C HIS A 45 1.45 10.70 5.98
N ALA A 46 1.73 11.93 6.41
CA ALA A 46 3.00 12.31 7.04
C ALA A 46 3.26 11.56 8.36
N ASP A 47 2.20 11.29 9.12
CA ASP A 47 2.25 10.47 10.34
C ASP A 47 2.07 8.97 10.07
N GLY A 48 2.06 8.57 8.79
CA GLY A 48 1.94 7.20 8.33
C GLY A 48 3.29 6.65 7.85
N LEU A 49 3.27 5.96 6.70
CA LEU A 49 4.47 5.37 6.11
C LEU A 49 5.41 6.38 5.45
N ARG A 50 4.91 7.56 5.06
CA ARG A 50 5.65 8.55 4.26
C ARG A 50 7.09 8.80 4.74
N PRO A 51 7.39 9.00 6.03
CA PRO A 51 8.76 9.24 6.49
C PRO A 51 9.73 8.08 6.27
N ARG A 52 9.20 6.87 6.06
CA ARG A 52 9.97 5.64 5.86
C ARG A 52 10.00 5.18 4.41
N VAL A 53 9.19 5.77 3.52
CA VAL A 53 9.23 5.44 2.10
C VAL A 53 10.37 6.24 1.47
N VAL A 54 11.47 5.56 1.15
CA VAL A 54 12.69 6.18 0.60
C VAL A 54 12.44 6.73 -0.81
N ASN A 55 11.61 6.05 -1.61
CA ASN A 55 11.21 6.48 -2.96
C ASN A 55 9.81 7.11 -2.98
N PHE A 56 9.50 7.99 -2.00
CA PHE A 56 8.13 8.46 -1.77
C PHE A 56 7.47 9.08 -2.99
N ASP A 57 8.14 9.96 -3.73
CA ASP A 57 7.51 10.66 -4.85
C ASP A 57 7.07 9.69 -5.96
N GLU A 58 7.91 8.71 -6.29
CA GLU A 58 7.58 7.64 -7.25
C GLU A 58 6.42 6.78 -6.73
N TYR A 59 6.52 6.33 -5.48
CA TYR A 59 5.53 5.47 -4.86
C TYR A 59 4.15 6.16 -4.74
N ALA A 60 4.13 7.40 -4.26
CA ALA A 60 2.93 8.22 -4.15
C ALA A 60 2.32 8.52 -5.52
N GLY A 61 3.15 8.77 -6.54
CA GLY A 61 2.69 8.91 -7.93
C GLY A 61 1.92 7.68 -8.43
N HIS A 62 2.42 6.47 -8.14
CA HIS A 62 1.71 5.22 -8.47
C HIS A 62 0.39 5.07 -7.69
N VAL A 63 0.39 5.32 -6.37
CA VAL A 63 -0.81 5.22 -5.52
C VAL A 63 -1.89 6.20 -5.98
N LEU A 64 -1.53 7.46 -6.24
CA LEU A 64 -2.48 8.48 -6.70
C LEU A 64 -3.00 8.20 -8.11
N ALA A 65 -2.16 7.72 -9.03
CA ALA A 65 -2.62 7.32 -10.36
C ALA A 65 -3.63 6.17 -10.29
N ARG A 66 -3.40 5.18 -9.42
CA ARG A 66 -4.35 4.09 -9.14
C ARG A 66 -5.66 4.62 -8.56
N LEU A 67 -5.58 5.49 -7.56
CA LEU A 67 -6.76 6.07 -6.92
C LEU A 67 -7.60 6.90 -7.90
N ARG A 68 -6.98 7.71 -8.77
CA ARG A 68 -7.67 8.46 -9.84
C ARG A 68 -8.42 7.51 -10.78
N ARG A 69 -7.81 6.39 -11.16
CA ARG A 69 -8.50 5.38 -11.99
C ARG A 69 -9.68 4.77 -11.25
N LEU A 70 -9.53 4.39 -9.97
CA LEU A 70 -10.62 3.81 -9.19
C LEU A 70 -11.84 4.76 -9.14
N VAL A 71 -11.61 6.03 -8.82
CA VAL A 71 -12.67 7.05 -8.80
C VAL A 71 -13.30 7.25 -10.18
N ALA A 72 -12.51 7.20 -11.26
CA ALA A 72 -13.04 7.33 -12.62
C ALA A 72 -13.90 6.12 -13.05
N HIS A 73 -13.59 4.90 -12.58
CA HIS A 73 -14.33 3.68 -12.93
C HIS A 73 -15.57 3.48 -12.04
N SER A 74 -15.47 3.75 -10.75
CA SER A 74 -16.54 3.60 -9.77
C SER A 74 -16.47 4.74 -8.75
N PRO A 75 -17.22 5.84 -8.97
CA PRO A 75 -17.21 6.98 -8.06
C PRO A 75 -17.73 6.58 -6.67
N ASP A 76 -16.84 6.48 -5.69
CA ASP A 76 -17.16 6.40 -4.26
C ASP A 76 -16.75 7.72 -3.58
N PRO A 77 -17.65 8.37 -2.79
CA PRO A 77 -17.32 9.58 -2.05
C PRO A 77 -16.10 9.45 -1.14
N SER A 78 -15.85 8.28 -0.54
CA SER A 78 -14.69 8.06 0.33
C SER A 78 -13.37 8.08 -0.44
N LEU A 79 -13.36 7.48 -1.64
CA LEU A 79 -12.19 7.48 -2.53
C LEU A 79 -11.94 8.89 -3.12
N THR A 80 -13.02 9.63 -3.39
CA THR A 80 -12.93 11.02 -3.85
C THR A 80 -12.33 11.92 -2.76
N ALA A 81 -12.77 11.76 -1.52
CA ALA A 81 -12.22 12.49 -0.38
C ALA A 81 -10.71 12.21 -0.17
N LEU A 82 -10.24 10.98 -0.42
CA LEU A 82 -8.81 10.65 -0.39
C LEU A 82 -8.03 11.35 -1.51
N LEU A 83 -8.60 11.48 -2.72
CA LEU A 83 -7.95 12.26 -3.79
C LEU A 83 -7.84 13.73 -3.43
N GLU A 84 -8.85 14.30 -2.79
CA GLU A 84 -8.83 15.69 -2.33
C GLU A 84 -7.81 15.87 -1.21
N GLU A 85 -7.78 14.96 -0.23
CA GLU A 85 -6.83 14.97 0.91
C GLU A 85 -5.36 14.99 0.45
N PHE A 86 -5.05 14.29 -0.64
CA PHE A 86 -3.69 14.16 -1.18
C PHE A 86 -3.50 14.89 -2.52
N GLY A 87 -4.45 15.72 -2.94
CA GLY A 87 -4.47 16.36 -4.26
C GLY A 87 -3.33 17.36 -4.47
N ASP A 88 -2.85 17.95 -3.37
CA ASP A 88 -1.77 18.94 -3.35
C ASP A 88 -0.37 18.30 -3.29
N LEU A 89 -0.27 16.96 -3.24
CA LEU A 89 1.03 16.29 -3.35
C LEU A 89 1.60 16.51 -4.76
N ASP A 90 2.69 17.27 -4.84
CA ASP A 90 3.46 17.51 -6.05
C ASP A 90 4.31 16.28 -6.39
N VAL A 91 3.64 15.22 -6.83
CA VAL A 91 4.27 13.96 -7.26
C VAL A 91 3.89 13.66 -8.69
N THR A 92 4.91 13.47 -9.53
CA THR A 92 4.70 13.12 -10.94
C THR A 92 4.22 11.68 -11.04
N ALA A 93 3.09 11.46 -11.72
CA ALA A 93 2.67 10.11 -12.05
C ALA A 93 3.75 9.46 -12.95
N PRO A 94 4.26 8.27 -12.59
CA PRO A 94 5.27 7.61 -13.41
C PRO A 94 4.71 7.27 -14.79
N GLU A 95 5.57 7.31 -15.83
CA GLU A 95 5.17 7.06 -17.23
C GLU A 95 4.44 5.72 -17.41
N HIS A 96 4.73 4.74 -16.55
CA HIS A 96 4.11 3.42 -16.53
C HIS A 96 3.29 3.20 -15.25
N ALA A 97 2.46 4.17 -14.86
CA ALA A 97 1.53 4.03 -13.73
C ALA A 97 0.48 2.91 -13.91
N ASP A 98 0.42 2.30 -15.11
CA ASP A 98 -0.40 1.14 -15.46
C ASP A 98 0.35 -0.20 -15.28
N GLY A 99 1.62 -0.16 -14.86
CA GLY A 99 2.43 -1.34 -14.60
C GLY A 99 1.83 -2.22 -13.51
N VAL A 100 1.85 -3.54 -13.73
CA VAL A 100 1.44 -4.58 -12.76
C VAL A 100 2.31 -4.56 -11.48
N VAL A 101 3.44 -3.86 -11.52
CA VAL A 101 4.51 -3.87 -10.54
C VAL A 101 4.74 -2.45 -10.05
N MET A 102 4.48 -2.20 -8.76
CA MET A 102 4.72 -0.90 -8.11
C MET A 102 5.95 -1.01 -7.19
N PRO A 103 7.05 -0.30 -7.45
CA PRO A 103 8.24 -0.33 -6.59
C PRO A 103 7.99 0.39 -5.27
N LEU A 104 8.47 -0.21 -4.17
CA LEU A 104 8.44 0.35 -2.83
C LEU A 104 9.81 0.14 -2.17
N VAL A 105 10.48 1.21 -1.78
CA VAL A 105 11.69 1.15 -0.98
C VAL A 105 11.34 1.64 0.42
N LEU A 106 11.27 0.72 1.38
CA LEU A 106 10.89 0.99 2.75
C LEU A 106 12.12 0.95 3.66
N ASP A 107 12.34 1.99 4.45
CA ASP A 107 13.29 1.94 5.55
C ASP A 107 12.72 1.08 6.68
N VAL A 108 13.41 0.00 7.00
CA VAL A 108 13.11 -0.89 8.11
C VAL A 108 14.31 -0.88 9.05
N HIS A 109 14.15 -0.18 10.19
CA HIS A 109 15.20 -0.02 11.21
C HIS A 109 16.54 0.52 10.66
N GLY A 110 16.49 1.49 9.74
CA GLY A 110 17.67 2.07 9.09
C GLY A 110 18.21 1.25 7.92
N THR A 111 17.51 0.17 7.53
CA THR A 111 17.87 -0.65 6.37
C THR A 111 16.86 -0.43 5.25
N PRO A 112 17.26 0.08 4.08
CA PRO A 112 16.36 0.20 2.93
C PRO A 112 16.07 -1.17 2.34
N VAL A 113 14.80 -1.58 2.40
CA VAL A 113 14.28 -2.83 1.82
C VAL A 113 13.55 -2.50 0.54
N ARG A 114 14.04 -3.04 -0.59
CA ARG A 114 13.43 -2.85 -1.91
C ARG A 114 12.41 -3.94 -2.17
N MET A 115 11.19 -3.53 -2.46
CA MET A 115 10.08 -4.41 -2.78
C MET A 115 9.38 -3.95 -4.05
N PHE A 116 8.57 -4.83 -4.60
CA PHE A 116 7.52 -4.47 -5.53
C PHE A 116 6.21 -5.12 -5.13
N THR A 117 5.10 -4.47 -5.45
CA THR A 117 3.77 -4.98 -5.11
C THR A 117 3.07 -5.56 -6.32
N THR A 118 2.28 -6.61 -6.09
CA THR A 118 1.31 -7.13 -7.06
C THR A 118 -0.06 -7.17 -6.41
N ILE A 119 -1.10 -6.88 -7.18
CA ILE A 119 -2.48 -6.91 -6.70
C ILE A 119 -3.27 -7.95 -7.47
N ALA A 120 -3.89 -8.86 -6.73
CA ALA A 120 -4.88 -9.79 -7.24
C ALA A 120 -6.26 -9.37 -6.74
N THR A 121 -7.18 -9.06 -7.67
CA THR A 121 -8.55 -8.70 -7.35
C THR A 121 -9.46 -9.93 -7.41
N PHE A 122 -10.36 -10.04 -6.44
CA PHE A 122 -11.35 -11.09 -6.30
C PHE A 122 -12.73 -10.47 -6.50
N GLY A 123 -13.28 -10.67 -7.69
CA GLY A 123 -14.60 -10.19 -8.08
C GLY A 123 -14.97 -10.71 -9.46
N THR A 124 -16.26 -10.91 -9.71
CA THR A 124 -16.76 -11.12 -11.08
C THR A 124 -17.45 -9.84 -11.55
N PRO A 125 -17.36 -9.45 -12.83
CA PRO A 125 -17.99 -8.23 -13.36
C PRO A 125 -19.53 -8.17 -13.23
N ARG A 126 -20.18 -9.16 -12.59
CA ARG A 126 -21.63 -9.35 -12.59
C ARG A 126 -22.30 -9.37 -11.21
N GLU A 127 -21.57 -9.29 -10.11
CA GLU A 127 -22.18 -9.35 -8.76
C GLU A 127 -22.01 -8.06 -7.99
N VAL A 128 -23.05 -7.21 -8.05
CA VAL A 128 -23.19 -5.89 -7.39
C VAL A 128 -23.26 -5.98 -5.85
N THR A 129 -22.97 -7.15 -5.25
CA THR A 129 -23.15 -7.40 -3.81
C THR A 129 -21.91 -7.92 -3.09
N LEU A 130 -20.84 -8.29 -3.81
CA LEU A 130 -19.56 -8.60 -3.19
C LEU A 130 -18.71 -7.33 -3.15
N SER A 131 -18.29 -6.89 -1.95
CA SER A 131 -17.18 -5.95 -1.82
C SER A 131 -16.00 -6.52 -2.57
N GLU A 132 -15.57 -5.88 -3.66
CA GLU A 132 -14.38 -6.32 -4.38
C GLU A 132 -13.21 -6.36 -3.39
N LEU A 133 -12.68 -7.56 -3.15
CA LEU A 133 -11.52 -7.74 -2.30
C LEU A 133 -10.28 -7.74 -3.18
N ALA A 134 -9.22 -7.12 -2.71
CA ALA A 134 -7.92 -7.16 -3.36
C ALA A 134 -6.87 -7.68 -2.37
N ILE A 135 -6.03 -8.60 -2.84
CA ILE A 135 -4.84 -9.04 -2.12
C ILE A 135 -3.65 -8.31 -2.73
N GLU A 136 -2.95 -7.52 -1.93
CA GLU A 136 -1.67 -6.91 -2.30
C GLU A 136 -0.53 -7.65 -1.59
N THR A 137 0.43 -8.14 -2.38
CA THR A 137 1.60 -8.87 -1.87
C THR A 137 2.88 -8.12 -2.25
N PHE A 138 3.80 -8.00 -1.31
CA PHE A 138 5.02 -7.21 -1.43
C PHE A 138 6.24 -8.15 -1.53
N TYR A 139 6.80 -8.29 -2.73
CA TYR A 139 7.92 -9.19 -2.99
C TYR A 139 9.24 -8.43 -2.90
N PRO A 140 10.33 -9.05 -2.38
CA PRO A 140 11.64 -8.44 -2.44
C PRO A 140 12.09 -8.27 -3.89
N ALA A 141 12.64 -7.10 -4.22
CA ALA A 141 13.13 -6.79 -5.56
C ALA A 141 14.54 -7.37 -5.82
N ASP A 142 15.27 -7.76 -4.77
CA ASP A 142 16.63 -8.30 -4.86
C ASP A 142 16.95 -9.27 -3.70
N PRO A 143 18.03 -10.08 -3.82
CA PRO A 143 18.41 -11.03 -2.77
C PRO A 143 18.73 -10.39 -1.41
N ALA A 144 19.23 -9.16 -1.39
CA ALA A 144 19.59 -8.47 -0.15
C ALA A 144 18.32 -8.10 0.64
N SER A 145 17.30 -7.61 -0.06
CA SER A 145 15.98 -7.29 0.49
C SER A 145 15.26 -8.55 0.96
N ALA A 146 15.41 -9.67 0.24
CA ALA A 146 14.87 -10.97 0.67
C ALA A 146 15.50 -11.44 2.00
N ALA A 147 16.83 -11.31 2.13
CA ALA A 147 17.55 -11.67 3.35
C ALA A 147 17.20 -10.73 4.52
N ALA A 148 17.07 -9.43 4.26
CA ALA A 148 16.65 -8.44 5.25
C ALA A 148 15.24 -8.77 5.78
N LEU A 149 14.27 -9.01 4.88
CA LEU A 149 12.91 -9.42 5.27
C LEU A 149 12.92 -10.71 6.08
N ALA A 150 13.66 -11.74 5.65
CA ALA A 150 13.75 -12.99 6.41
C ALA A 150 14.29 -12.76 7.84
N THR A 151 15.25 -11.85 7.99
CA THR A 151 15.81 -11.48 9.29
C THR A 151 14.77 -10.77 10.16
N PHE A 152 14.14 -9.70 9.66
CA PHE A 152 13.15 -8.94 10.42
C PHE A 152 11.93 -9.78 10.82
N LEU A 153 11.44 -10.63 9.91
CA LEU A 153 10.29 -11.50 10.15
C LEU A 153 10.60 -12.69 11.08
N SER A 154 11.86 -12.94 11.39
CA SER A 154 12.28 -13.93 12.39
C SER A 154 12.47 -13.32 13.79
N ILE A 155 12.49 -11.99 13.89
CA ILE A 155 12.76 -11.24 15.13
C ILE A 155 11.46 -10.76 15.80
N ASP A 156 10.32 -10.75 15.09
CA ASP A 156 9.00 -10.40 15.63
C ASP A 156 8.39 -11.61 16.39
N PRO A 157 8.28 -11.57 17.74
CA PRO A 157 7.68 -12.65 18.54
C PRO A 157 6.14 -12.61 18.57
#